data_AF-A0A9E2VFH5-F1
#
_entry.id   AF-A0A9E2VFH5-F1
#
_cell.length_a   1.000
_cell.length_b   1.000
_cell.length_c   1.000
_cell.angle_alpha   90.00
_cell.angle_beta   90.00
_cell.angle_gamma   90.00
#
_symmetry.space_group_name_H-M   'P 1'
#
loop_
_entity.id
_entity.type
_entity.pdbx_description
1 polymer ?
#
loop_
_entity_poly.entity_id
_entity_poly.type
_entity_poly.pdbx_seq_one_letter_code
_entity_poly.pdbx_strand_id
1 'polypeptide(L)'
;MKKMLIISVVLIGISAFLFSFESNYFTKMERASKGERVNFMIKGTGSKGVFVTIGIGYQPGSGACCTGVSESSTVSFSGEVGHVVYDGKTRRVITKIYKELEGTTINLADYY
;
A
#
# COMPACT_ATOMS: atom_id res chain seq x y z
N MET A 1 25.04 54.39 7.45
CA MET A 1 24.68 53.28 6.52
C MET A 1 25.30 51.95 7.00
N LYS A 2 24.85 51.41 8.14
CA LYS A 2 25.40 50.15 8.72
C LYS A 2 24.35 49.26 9.42
N LYS A 3 23.09 49.72 9.50
CA LYS A 3 22.01 49.02 10.22
C LYS A 3 21.09 48.18 9.33
N MET A 4 21.21 48.28 7.99
CA MET A 4 20.37 47.53 7.04
C MET A 4 20.95 46.19 6.57
N LEU A 5 22.18 45.85 6.96
CA LEU A 5 22.82 44.58 6.57
C LEU A 5 22.56 43.42 7.54
N ILE A 6 22.05 43.68 8.74
CA ILE A 6 21.88 42.64 9.77
C ILE A 6 20.54 41.90 9.62
N ILE A 7 19.54 42.53 9.00
CA ILE A 7 18.18 41.96 8.86
C ILE A 7 18.13 40.88 7.76
N SER A 8 19.02 40.94 6.76
CA SER A 8 19.07 39.95 5.67
C SER A 8 19.64 38.58 6.09
N VAL A 9 20.45 38.53 7.15
CA VAL A 9 21.10 37.27 7.57
C VAL A 9 20.18 36.43 8.45
N VAL A 10 19.28 37.06 9.19
CA VAL A 10 18.34 36.37 10.09
C VAL A 10 17.19 35.69 9.33
N LEU A 11 16.76 36.24 8.19
CA LEU A 11 15.71 35.64 7.36
C LEU A 11 16.17 34.39 6.56
N ILE A 12 17.48 34.24 6.32
CA ILE A 12 18.04 33.06 5.64
C ILE A 12 18.27 31.89 6.63
N GLY A 13 18.48 32.18 7.91
CA GLY A 13 18.66 31.15 8.94
C GLY A 13 17.37 30.40 9.31
N ILE A 14 16.21 31.05 9.19
CA ILE A 14 14.91 30.46 9.56
C ILE A 14 14.35 29.56 8.44
N SER A 15 14.66 29.85 7.17
CA SER A 15 14.22 29.00 6.05
C SER A 15 14.99 27.68 5.97
N ALA A 16 16.23 27.62 6.43
CA ALA A 16 17.02 26.38 6.48
C ALA A 16 16.57 25.42 7.60
N PHE A 17 15.96 25.93 8.67
CA PHE A 17 15.53 25.10 9.80
C PHE A 17 14.16 24.43 9.56
N LEU A 18 13.30 25.03 8.73
CA LEU A 18 11.98 24.44 8.42
C LEU A 18 12.01 23.41 7.27
N PHE A 19 13.04 23.40 6.43
CA PHE A 19 13.23 22.34 5.43
C PHE A 19 13.85 21.05 5.97
N SER A 20 14.25 21.04 7.25
CA SER A 20 14.86 19.85 7.89
C SER A 20 13.84 18.91 8.54
N PHE A 21 12.55 19.24 8.52
CA PHE A 21 11.50 18.42 9.17
C PHE A 21 10.72 17.50 8.21
N GLU A 22 11.01 17.52 6.91
CA GLU A 22 10.22 16.82 5.90
C GLU A 22 10.99 15.73 5.14
N SER A 23 11.97 15.08 5.77
CA SER A 23 12.74 14.00 5.11
C SER A 23 12.90 12.70 5.91
N ASN A 24 12.24 12.57 7.08
CA ASN A 24 12.37 11.36 7.91
C ASN A 24 11.18 10.38 7.87
N TYR A 25 10.23 10.56 6.94
CA TYR A 25 9.22 9.52 6.63
C TYR A 25 9.61 8.62 5.45
N PHE A 26 10.83 8.74 4.93
CA PHE A 26 11.43 7.64 4.18
C PHE A 26 12.12 6.73 5.18
N THR A 27 11.32 6.10 6.05
CA THR A 27 11.74 4.88 6.74
C THR A 27 12.21 3.94 5.66
N LYS A 28 13.55 3.86 5.56
CA LYS A 28 14.31 2.68 5.19
C LYS A 28 13.40 1.66 4.53
N MET A 29 13.21 1.78 3.20
CA MET A 29 12.90 0.61 2.40
C MET A 29 14.13 -0.27 2.53
N GLU A 30 14.20 -0.98 3.66
CA GLU A 30 14.82 -2.27 3.72
C GLU A 30 14.24 -2.98 2.52
N ARG A 31 15.09 -3.14 1.50
CA ARG A 31 14.84 -4.01 0.37
C ARG A 31 14.64 -5.35 1.04
N ALA A 32 13.39 -5.64 1.43
CA ALA A 32 13.04 -6.83 2.16
C ALA A 32 13.65 -7.97 1.35
N SER A 33 14.47 -8.79 2.01
CA SER A 33 14.97 -10.01 1.38
C SER A 33 13.79 -10.65 0.69
N LYS A 34 13.86 -10.82 -0.64
CA LYS A 34 12.74 -11.24 -1.49
C LYS A 34 11.86 -12.21 -0.71
N GLY A 35 10.73 -11.70 -0.20
CA GLY A 35 9.94 -12.44 0.78
C GLY A 35 9.46 -13.73 0.16
N GLU A 36 9.22 -14.76 0.97
CA GLU A 36 8.55 -15.96 0.49
C GLU A 36 7.26 -15.54 -0.22
N ARG A 37 7.10 -15.96 -1.49
CA ARG A 37 5.95 -15.60 -2.30
C ARG A 37 4.96 -16.75 -2.29
N VAL A 38 3.70 -16.40 -2.14
CA VAL A 38 2.59 -17.35 -2.27
C VAL A 38 1.65 -16.94 -3.39
N ASN A 39 1.05 -17.94 -4.03
CA ASN A 39 0.05 -17.82 -5.07
C ASN A 39 -1.29 -18.27 -4.51
N PHE A 40 -2.32 -17.48 -4.74
CA PHE A 40 -3.66 -17.73 -4.26
C PHE A 40 -4.67 -17.17 -5.26
N MET A 41 -5.93 -17.53 -5.11
CA MET A 41 -7.00 -17.03 -5.94
C MET A 41 -7.93 -16.14 -5.13
N ILE A 42 -8.57 -15.19 -5.79
CA ILE A 42 -9.65 -14.40 -5.20
C ILE A 42 -10.90 -14.59 -6.06
N LYS A 43 -11.96 -15.07 -5.43
CA LYS A 43 -13.28 -15.22 -6.02
C LYS A 43 -14.11 -13.97 -5.74
N GLY A 44 -14.84 -13.52 -6.76
CA GLY A 44 -15.80 -12.43 -6.68
C GLY A 44 -16.87 -12.65 -5.62
N THR A 45 -17.59 -11.58 -5.27
CA THR A 45 -18.59 -11.58 -4.20
C THR A 45 -19.85 -12.40 -4.51
N GLY A 46 -20.08 -12.77 -5.77
CA GLY A 46 -21.34 -13.33 -6.26
C GLY A 46 -22.51 -12.34 -6.27
N SER A 47 -22.32 -11.11 -5.77
CA SER A 47 -23.36 -10.10 -5.65
C SER A 47 -23.43 -9.22 -6.90
N LYS A 48 -24.62 -9.15 -7.50
CA LYS A 48 -24.85 -8.42 -8.75
C LYS A 48 -24.46 -6.94 -8.62
N GLY A 49 -23.65 -6.45 -9.55
CA GLY A 49 -23.15 -5.08 -9.61
C GLY A 49 -21.93 -4.81 -8.72
N VAL A 50 -21.40 -5.81 -8.01
CA VAL A 50 -20.26 -5.63 -7.11
C VAL A 50 -18.96 -6.00 -7.81
N PHE A 51 -18.18 -4.97 -8.15
CA PHE A 51 -16.84 -5.10 -8.72
C PHE A 51 -15.82 -4.59 -7.71
N VAL A 52 -14.82 -5.41 -7.39
CA VAL A 52 -13.80 -5.09 -6.40
C VAL A 52 -12.45 -4.99 -7.10
N THR A 53 -11.70 -3.93 -6.84
CA THR A 53 -10.30 -3.84 -7.27
C THR A 53 -9.41 -4.33 -6.15
N ILE A 54 -8.41 -5.14 -6.47
CA ILE A 54 -7.50 -5.73 -5.48
C ILE A 54 -6.11 -5.13 -5.64
N GLY A 55 -5.54 -4.68 -4.54
CA GLY A 55 -4.12 -4.34 -4.41
C GLY A 55 -3.40 -5.29 -3.45
N ILE A 56 -2.09 -5.43 -3.65
CA ILE A 56 -1.19 -6.23 -2.81
C ILE A 56 0.07 -5.42 -2.49
N GLY A 57 0.36 -5.24 -1.20
CA GLY A 57 1.55 -4.51 -0.75
C GLY A 57 1.80 -4.65 0.74
N TYR A 58 2.90 -4.10 1.23
CA TYR A 58 3.23 -4.12 2.66
C TYR A 58 2.22 -3.36 3.53
N GLN A 59 1.43 -2.46 2.95
CA GLN A 59 0.30 -1.76 3.57
C GLN A 59 -0.73 -1.35 2.51
N PRO A 60 -1.97 -0.96 2.89
CA PRO A 60 -2.94 -0.45 1.92
C PRO A 60 -2.40 0.74 1.13
N GLY A 61 -2.58 0.70 -0.19
CA GLY A 61 -2.10 1.74 -1.09
C GLY A 61 -0.65 1.59 -1.55
N SER A 62 0.11 0.61 -1.04
CA SER A 62 1.45 0.28 -1.54
C SER A 62 1.45 -0.94 -2.47
N GLY A 63 2.59 -1.15 -3.15
CA GLY A 63 2.84 -2.34 -3.97
C GLY A 63 2.08 -2.34 -5.30
N ALA A 64 1.71 -3.54 -5.76
CA ALA A 64 0.99 -3.72 -7.01
C ALA A 64 -0.49 -3.37 -6.81
N CYS A 65 -0.98 -2.47 -7.65
CA CYS A 65 -2.38 -2.14 -7.74
C CYS A 65 -2.70 -1.86 -9.21
N CYS A 66 -3.90 -2.14 -9.72
CA CYS A 66 -5.00 -2.85 -9.08
C CYS A 66 -5.57 -3.82 -10.11
N THR A 67 -5.88 -5.05 -9.67
CA THR A 67 -6.52 -6.05 -10.54
C THR A 67 -7.99 -6.15 -10.18
N GLY A 68 -8.86 -6.04 -11.19
CA GLY A 68 -10.30 -6.15 -11.02
C GLY A 68 -10.76 -7.60 -10.84
N VAL A 69 -11.67 -7.81 -9.89
CA VAL A 69 -12.40 -9.07 -9.69
C VAL A 69 -13.89 -8.76 -9.82
N SER A 70 -14.53 -9.30 -10.85
CA SER A 70 -15.97 -9.15 -11.07
C SER A 70 -16.74 -10.10 -10.16
N GLU A 71 -18.03 -9.84 -9.97
CA GLU A 71 -18.92 -10.61 -9.09
C GLU A 71 -18.83 -12.13 -9.25
N SER A 72 -18.64 -12.64 -10.48
CA SER A 72 -18.62 -14.08 -10.79
C SER A 72 -17.26 -14.64 -11.18
N SER A 73 -16.20 -13.81 -11.21
CA SER A 73 -14.88 -14.28 -11.62
C SER A 73 -14.09 -14.88 -10.46
N THR A 74 -13.06 -15.66 -10.80
CA THR A 74 -11.99 -16.03 -9.88
C THR A 74 -10.68 -15.69 -10.56
N VAL A 75 -9.83 -14.92 -9.88
CA VAL A 75 -8.60 -14.36 -10.46
C VAL A 75 -7.41 -14.78 -9.60
N SER A 76 -6.32 -15.18 -10.25
CA SER A 76 -5.08 -15.58 -9.57
C SER A 76 -4.23 -14.36 -9.19
N PHE A 77 -3.65 -14.42 -8.01
CA PHE A 77 -2.78 -13.42 -7.43
C PHE A 77 -1.51 -14.07 -6.89
N SER A 78 -0.45 -13.26 -6.77
CA SER A 78 0.80 -13.66 -6.15
C SER A 78 1.31 -12.52 -5.28
N GLY A 79 1.66 -12.82 -4.03
CA GLY A 79 2.09 -11.82 -3.06
C GLY A 79 3.11 -12.37 -2.08
N GLU A 80 3.81 -11.48 -1.39
CA GLU A 80 4.82 -11.85 -0.41
C GLU A 80 4.18 -12.08 0.97
N VAL A 81 4.65 -13.09 1.68
CA VAL A 81 4.25 -13.35 3.07
C VAL A 81 4.56 -12.12 3.92
N GLY A 82 3.57 -11.70 4.71
CA GLY A 82 3.61 -10.48 5.50
C GLY A 82 2.93 -9.28 4.86
N HIS A 83 2.76 -9.25 3.53
CA HIS A 83 1.99 -8.21 2.84
C HIS A 83 0.48 -8.36 3.11
N VAL A 84 -0.29 -7.38 2.68
CA VAL A 84 -1.75 -7.38 2.77
C VAL A 84 -2.38 -7.37 1.39
N VAL A 85 -3.51 -8.07 1.29
CA VAL A 85 -4.49 -7.92 0.22
C VAL A 85 -5.49 -6.86 0.67
N TYR A 86 -5.73 -5.85 -0.16
CA TYR A 86 -6.63 -4.74 0.18
C TYR A 86 -7.52 -4.37 -1.00
N ASP A 87 -8.69 -3.78 -0.70
CA ASP A 87 -9.55 -3.16 -1.70
C ASP A 87 -8.88 -1.89 -2.26
N GLY A 88 -8.62 -1.88 -3.55
CA GLY A 88 -7.96 -0.78 -4.26
C GLY A 88 -8.72 0.54 -4.20
N LYS A 89 -10.05 0.50 -4.05
CA LYS A 89 -10.91 1.69 -3.96
C LYS A 89 -11.01 2.20 -2.52
N THR A 90 -11.41 1.34 -1.57
CA THR A 90 -11.66 1.77 -0.17
C THR A 90 -10.40 1.74 0.70
N ARG A 91 -9.31 1.12 0.22
CA ARG A 91 -8.09 0.83 0.98
C ARG A 91 -8.32 -0.06 2.22
N ARG A 92 -9.48 -0.70 2.33
CA ARG A 92 -9.77 -1.67 3.40
C ARG A 92 -8.90 -2.91 3.23
N VAL A 93 -8.24 -3.34 4.29
CA VAL A 93 -7.54 -4.64 4.32
C VAL A 93 -8.57 -5.76 4.29
N ILE A 94 -8.39 -6.68 3.35
CA ILE A 94 -9.18 -7.91 3.24
C ILE A 94 -8.51 -8.97 4.12
N THR A 95 -7.23 -9.27 3.85
CA THR A 95 -6.47 -10.23 4.64
C THR A 95 -4.97 -9.94 4.59
N LYS A 96 -4.22 -10.54 5.52
CA LYS A 96 -2.76 -10.59 5.49
C LYS A 96 -2.31 -11.87 4.79
N ILE A 97 -1.22 -11.77 4.04
CA ILE A 97 -0.64 -12.90 3.33
C ILE A 97 0.23 -13.71 4.29
N TYR A 98 -0.12 -14.99 4.45
CA TYR A 98 0.62 -15.99 5.22
C TYR A 98 0.88 -17.22 4.34
N LYS A 99 1.79 -18.11 4.76
CA LYS A 99 2.28 -19.23 3.93
C LYS A 99 1.16 -20.19 3.54
N GLU A 100 0.23 -20.40 4.46
CA GLU A 100 -0.90 -21.30 4.34
C GLU A 100 -1.97 -20.80 3.34
N LEU A 101 -1.83 -19.60 2.78
CA LEU A 101 -2.66 -19.15 1.66
C LEU A 101 -2.26 -19.78 0.32
N GLU A 102 -1.09 -20.43 0.20
CA GLU A 102 -0.66 -21.07 -1.04
C GLU A 102 -1.75 -22.02 -1.58
N GLY A 103 -2.16 -21.80 -2.83
CA GLY A 103 -3.19 -22.60 -3.51
C GLY A 103 -4.61 -22.40 -2.99
N THR A 104 -4.84 -21.52 -2.02
CA THR A 104 -6.17 -21.26 -1.46
C THR A 104 -6.96 -20.26 -2.29
N THR A 105 -8.27 -20.21 -2.05
CA THR A 105 -9.16 -19.19 -2.62
C THR A 105 -9.75 -18.32 -1.51
N ILE A 106 -9.53 -17.01 -1.60
CA ILE A 106 -10.21 -16.02 -0.76
C ILE A 106 -11.55 -15.70 -1.42
N ASN A 107 -12.65 -15.83 -0.68
CA ASN A 107 -13.98 -15.49 -1.17
C ASN A 107 -14.36 -14.07 -0.73
N LEU A 108 -14.55 -13.15 -1.69
CA LEU A 108 -14.90 -11.76 -1.35
C LEU A 108 -16.29 -11.63 -0.71
N ALA A 109 -17.18 -12.61 -0.88
CA ALA A 109 -18.48 -12.62 -0.20
C ALA A 109 -18.37 -12.64 1.34
N ASP A 110 -17.22 -13.05 1.89
CA ASP A 110 -16.99 -13.06 3.33
C ASP A 110 -16.66 -11.65 3.88
N TYR A 111 -16.46 -10.67 3.00
CA TYR A 111 -16.01 -9.32 3.33
C TYR A 111 -16.96 -8.20 2.89
N TYR A 112 -17.93 -8.51 2.00
CA TYR A 112 -18.90 -7.59 1.39
C TYR A 112 -20.30 -8.15 1.52
#